data_AF-A0A937UT81-F1
#
_entry.id   AF-A0A937UT81-F1
#
_cell.length_a   1.000
_cell.length_b   1.000
_cell.length_c   1.000
_cell.angle_alpha   90.00
_cell.angle_beta   90.00
_cell.angle_gamma   90.00
#
_symmetry.space_group_name_H-M   'P 1'
#
loop_
_entity.id
_entity.type
_entity.pdbx_description
1 polymer ?
#
loop_
_entity_poly.entity_id
_entity_poly.type
_entity_poly.pdbx_seq_one_letter_code
_entity_poly.pdbx_strand_id
1 'polypeptide(L)' 'MSLLNSLLRDFGDDDRDHLLGLIQKSINADLDAVASGAAPPRNNDIGSKTRRGRRTAAQVAITPA' A
#
# COMPACT_ATOMS: atom_id res chain seq x y z
N MET A 1 10.10 -10.82 -9.98
CA MET A 1 9.87 -9.37 -9.82
C MET A 1 9.56 -9.09 -8.36
N SER A 2 10.23 -8.10 -7.73
CA SER A 2 10.05 -7.74 -6.31
C SER A 2 8.75 -6.96 -6.07
N LEU A 3 8.10 -7.18 -4.93
CA LEU A 3 6.91 -6.42 -4.49
C LEU A 3 7.18 -4.91 -4.44
N LEU A 4 8.38 -4.50 -4.00
CA LEU A 4 8.78 -3.09 -3.96
C LEU A 4 8.81 -2.47 -5.36
N ASN A 5 9.29 -3.21 -6.36
CA ASN A 5 9.25 -2.75 -7.74
C ASN A 5 7.82 -2.64 -8.28
N SER A 6 6.88 -3.44 -7.78
CA SER A 6 5.47 -3.33 -8.17
C SER A 6 4.76 -2.16 -7.48
N LEU A 7 5.08 -1.88 -6.22
CA LEU A 7 4.49 -0.78 -5.44
C LEU A 7 5.01 0.58 -5.88
N LEU A 8 6.27 0.64 -6.29
CA LEU A 8 6.97 1.88 -6.61
C LEU A 8 7.07 2.14 -8.12
N ARG A 9 6.35 1.34 -8.94
CA ARG A 9 6.46 1.37 -10.40
C ARG A 9 6.12 2.72 -11.02
N ASP A 10 5.15 3.43 -10.45
CA ASP A 10 4.59 4.67 -11.01
C ASP A 10 5.18 5.94 -10.36
N PHE A 11 6.18 5.78 -9.47
CA PHE A 11 6.85 6.89 -8.80
C PHE A 11 8.15 7.25 -9.51
N GLY A 12 8.49 8.54 -9.53
CA GLY A 12 9.79 9.01 -9.98
C GLY A 12 10.90 8.54 -9.05
N ASP A 13 12.15 8.56 -9.52
CA ASP A 13 13.29 8.02 -8.76
C ASP A 13 13.49 8.75 -7.41
N ASP A 14 13.30 10.07 -7.36
CA ASP A 14 13.39 10.85 -6.12
C ASP A 14 12.33 10.43 -5.08
N ASP A 15 11.08 10.28 -5.51
CA ASP A 15 9.97 9.83 -4.65
C ASP A 15 10.17 8.38 -4.21
N ARG A 16 10.71 7.55 -5.10
CA ARG A 16 11.00 6.15 -4.84
C ARG A 16 12.04 6.00 -3.74
N ASP A 17 13.13 6.76 -3.79
CA ASP A 17 14.18 6.70 -2.77
C ASP A 17 13.68 7.21 -1.42
N HIS A 18 12.88 8.29 -1.43
CA HIS A 18 12.23 8.78 -0.21
C HIS A 18 11.29 7.73 0.40
N LEU A 19 10.45 7.07 -0.42
CA LEU A 19 9.54 6.01 0.04
C LEU A 19 10.30 4.79 0.58
N LEU A 20 11.39 4.39 -0.07
CA LEU A 20 12.25 3.30 0.43
C LEU A 20 12.87 3.67 1.79
N GLY A 21 13.32 4.92 1.95
CA GLY A 21 13.82 5.42 3.22
C GLY A 21 12.77 5.37 4.34
N LEU A 22 11.53 5.76 4.05
CA LEU A 22 10.42 5.67 5.00
C LEU A 22 10.10 4.22 5.39
N ILE A 23 10.05 3.31 4.41
CA ILE A 23 9.82 1.88 4.66
C ILE A 23 10.92 1.32 5.56
N GLN A 24 12.19 1.61 5.26
CA GLN A 24 13.31 1.14 6.05
C GLN A 24 13.27 1.67 7.49
N LYS A 25 12.94 2.95 7.67
CA LYS A 25 12.79 3.56 9.00
C LYS A 25 11.69 2.89 9.83
N SER A 26 10.54 2.60 9.21
CA SER A 26 9.42 1.91 9.87
C SER A 26 9.81 0.50 10.31
N ILE A 27 10.45 -0.27 9.41
CA ILE A 27 10.88 -1.64 9.71
C ILE A 27 11.87 -1.66 10.87
N ASN A 28 12.84 -0.75 10.89
CA ASN A 28 13.82 -0.68 11.98
C ASN A 28 13.15 -0.33 13.32
N ALA A 29 12.21 0.63 13.32
CA ALA A 29 11.48 0.98 14.52
C ALA A 29 10.65 -0.19 15.06
N ASP A 30 10.01 -0.97 14.17
CA ASP A 30 9.26 -2.17 14.55
C ASP A 30 10.19 -3.26 15.10
N LEU A 31 11.36 -3.45 14.50
CA LEU A 31 12.36 -4.41 14.98
C LEU A 31 12.92 -4.01 16.36
N ASP A 32 13.19 -2.73 16.58
CA ASP A 32 13.62 -2.21 17.88
C ASP A 32 12.52 -2.37 18.94
N ALA A 33 11.26 -2.14 18.57
CA ALA A 33 10.11 -2.38 19.44
C ALA A 33 9.99 -3.87 19.82
N VAL A 34 10.15 -4.77 18.86
CA VAL A 34 10.14 -6.22 19.12
C VAL A 34 11.33 -6.64 19.98
N ALA A 35 12.52 -6.12 19.70
CA ALA A 35 13.73 -6.39 20.49
C ALA A 35 13.62 -5.89 21.94
N SER A 36 12.89 -4.79 22.16
CA SER A 36 12.56 -4.28 23.50
C SER A 36 11.39 -5.01 24.18
N GLY A 37 10.87 -6.09 23.56
CA GLY A 37 9.87 -6.98 24.15
C GLY A 37 8.43 -6.64 23.81
N ALA A 38 8.17 -5.70 22.90
CA ALA A 38 6.83 -5.47 22.38
C ALA A 38 6.38 -6.68 21.53
N ALA A 39 5.12 -7.08 21.67
CA ALA A 39 4.54 -8.04 20.74
C ALA A 39 4.47 -7.40 19.33
N PRO A 40 4.94 -8.09 18.27
CA PRO A 40 4.87 -7.54 16.92
C PRO A 40 3.42 -7.16 16.61
N PRO A 41 3.14 -5.93 16.14
CA PRO A 41 1.81 -5.61 15.66
C PRO A 41 1.49 -6.60 14.54
N ARG A 42 0.42 -7.39 14.71
CA ARG A 42 -0.05 -8.31 13.69
C ARG A 42 -0.40 -7.45 12.50
N ASN A 43 0.49 -7.46 11.50
CA ASN A 43 0.36 -6.66 10.30
C ASN A 43 -1.04 -6.94 9.75
N ASN A 44 -1.92 -5.93 9.81
CA ASN A 44 -3.30 -6.08 9.38
C ASN A 44 -3.25 -6.63 7.97
N ASP A 45 -3.74 -7.86 7.82
CA ASP A 45 -3.63 -8.67 6.61
C ASP A 45 -3.92 -7.80 5.37
N ILE A 46 -2.86 -7.37 4.67
CA ILE A 46 -2.98 -6.49 3.49
C ILE A 46 -3.73 -7.24 2.36
N GLY A 47 -3.97 -8.55 2.54
CA GLY A 47 -4.73 -9.41 1.64
C GLY A 47 -6.26 -9.25 1.65
N SER A 48 -6.88 -8.44 2.51
CA SER A 48 -8.36 -8.40 2.58
C SER A 48 -9.02 -7.02 2.64
N LYS A 49 -8.29 -5.92 2.38
CA LYS A 49 -8.97 -4.63 2.13
C LYS A 49 -9.67 -4.71 0.76
N THR A 50 -10.90 -5.19 0.81
CA THR A 50 -11.89 -5.15 -0.28
C THR A 50 -11.80 -3.77 -0.93
N ARG A 51 -11.38 -3.76 -2.19
CA ARG A 51 -11.27 -2.55 -3.00
C ARG A 51 -12.66 -1.93 -3.06
N ARG A 52 -12.95 -0.96 -2.19
CA ARG A 52 -14.24 -0.27 -2.14
C ARG A 52 -14.45 0.38 -3.50
N GLY A 53 -15.25 -0.26 -4.35
CA GLY A 53 -15.53 0.17 -5.71
C GLY A 53 -16.11 1.58 -5.69
N ARG A 54 -15.31 2.56 -6.08
CA ARG A 54 -15.76 3.92 -6.36
C ARG A 54 -15.52 4.18 -7.84
N ARG A 55 -16.60 4.18 -8.62
CA ARG A 55 -16.88 5.23 -9.60
C ARG A 55 -18.32 5.15 -10.09
N THR A 56 -19.10 6.10 -9.57
CA THR A 56 -20.35 6.64 -10.10
C THR A 56 -20.10 7.29 -11.47
N ALA A 57 -21.08 7.13 -12.36
CA ALA A 57 -21.46 8.00 -13.49
C ALA A 57 -20.48 8.23 -14.66
N ALA A 58 -20.76 7.58 -15.79
CA ALA A 58 -20.72 8.21 -17.12
C ALA A 58 -21.59 7.39 -18.10
N GLN A 59 -22.53 8.09 -18.76
CA GLN A 59 -23.08 7.86 -20.11
C GLN A 59 -23.65 6.46 -20.48
N VAL A 60 -24.74 6.26 -21.23
CA VAL A 60 -25.77 7.07 -21.89
C VAL A 60 -26.65 6.01 -22.60
N ALA A 61 -27.99 6.20 -22.59
CA ALA A 61 -28.99 5.48 -23.40
C ALA A 61 -29.05 3.94 -23.21
N ILE A 62 -30.22 3.32 -23.06
CA ILE A 62 -31.12 2.99 -24.17
C ILE A 62 -32.46 2.59 -23.53
N THR A 63 -33.52 3.30 -23.88
CA THR A 63 -34.91 2.83 -23.74
C THR A 63 -35.35 2.33 -25.11
N PRO A 64 -35.88 1.10 -25.22
CA PRO A 64 -36.87 0.77 -26.24
C PRO A 64 -38.17 0.36 -25.52
N ALA A 65 -39.24 1.14 -25.70
CA ALA A 65 -40.32 0.92 -26.68
C ALA A 65 -41.41 0.00 -26.10
#